data_AF-A0A9P6XQV5-F1
#
_entry.id   AF-A0A9P6XQV5-F1
#
_cell.length_a   1.000
_cell.length_b   1.000
_cell.length_c   1.000
_cell.angle_alpha   90.00
_cell.angle_beta   90.00
_cell.angle_gamma   90.00
#
_symmetry.space_group_name_H-M   'P 1'
#
loop_
_entity.id
_entity.type
_entity.pdbx_description
1 polymer ?
#
loop_
_entity_poly.entity_id
_entity_poly.type
_entity_poly.pdbx_seq_one_letter_code
_entity_poly.pdbx_strand_id
1 'polypeptide(L)'
;MLTKLYDQQIATSSEPPQELWDMVKTKAKHFTRKFGRQHVDWRKQQLMALQRKRQRLLKGKIPSSLLAIHLPHQSRTWREKGETDAGYLKKSVATRQIQRSIPLLVDPSTDSVCSSRTQMLEVTERFYGDLYSADDICPTSLDEMVTNIHPSCQLSEDDADMMTHPFELSEILDQVKRSPKVSSPVFSLILGLKHVSAFFPKKVI
;
A
#
# COMPACT_ATOMS: atom_id res chain seq x y z
N MET A 1 34.08 0.54 9.45
CA MET A 1 35.05 0.51 10.58
C MET A 1 34.81 -0.67 11.53
N LEU A 2 33.56 -1.00 11.90
CA LEU A 2 33.24 -2.15 12.76
C LEU A 2 33.66 -3.52 12.20
N THR A 3 33.67 -3.70 10.89
CA THR A 3 34.01 -4.98 10.24
C THR A 3 35.51 -5.31 10.34
N LYS A 4 36.38 -4.32 10.13
CA LYS A 4 37.84 -4.51 10.11
C LYS A 4 38.46 -4.91 11.45
N LEU A 5 37.89 -4.45 12.57
CA LEU A 5 38.32 -4.87 13.92
C LEU A 5 37.83 -6.28 14.27
N TYR A 6 36.75 -6.72 13.63
CA TYR A 6 36.09 -8.00 13.89
C TYR A 6 36.84 -9.18 13.24
N ASP A 7 37.27 -8.97 12.00
CA ASP A 7 38.03 -9.98 11.24
C ASP A 7 39.39 -10.27 11.90
N GLN A 8 40.02 -9.25 12.51
CA GLN A 8 41.26 -9.40 13.27
C GLN A 8 41.05 -10.17 14.60
N GLN A 9 39.92 -9.96 15.29
CA GLN A 9 39.65 -10.62 16.56
C GLN A 9 39.28 -12.10 16.39
N ILE A 10 38.58 -12.44 15.32
CA ILE A 10 38.26 -13.84 14.97
C ILE A 10 39.52 -14.60 14.56
N ALA A 11 40.41 -13.96 13.79
CA ALA A 11 41.65 -14.58 13.32
C ALA A 11 42.69 -14.84 14.44
N THR A 12 42.60 -14.13 15.57
CA THR A 12 43.60 -14.19 16.66
C THR A 12 43.11 -14.97 17.88
N SER A 13 41.86 -15.45 17.89
CA SER A 13 41.28 -16.15 19.05
C SER A 13 41.46 -17.67 18.95
N SER A 14 41.96 -18.29 20.03
CA SER A 14 42.05 -19.76 20.21
C SER A 14 40.80 -20.34 20.90
N GLU A 15 39.73 -19.56 21.05
CA GLU A 15 38.51 -19.98 21.73
C GLU A 15 37.70 -20.97 20.89
N PRO A 16 36.95 -21.88 21.53
CA PRO A 16 36.09 -22.82 20.82
C PRO A 16 35.04 -22.06 19.98
N PRO A 17 34.70 -22.53 18.77
CA PRO A 17 33.82 -21.82 17.83
C PRO A 17 32.46 -21.38 18.41
N GLN A 18 31.97 -22.09 19.43
CA GLN A 18 30.69 -21.80 20.08
C GLN A 18 30.73 -20.50 20.91
N GLU A 19 31.82 -20.24 21.63
CA GLU A 19 31.96 -19.03 22.46
C GLU A 19 32.08 -17.77 21.60
N LEU A 20 32.78 -17.88 20.47
CA LEU A 20 32.85 -16.83 19.46
C LEU A 20 31.46 -16.49 18.90
N TRP A 21 30.65 -17.51 18.60
CA TRP A 21 29.29 -17.33 18.12
C TRP A 21 28.37 -16.70 19.18
N ASP A 22 28.51 -17.06 20.45
CA ASP A 22 27.69 -16.50 21.51
C ASP A 22 28.08 -15.05 21.84
N MET A 23 29.36 -14.69 21.69
CA MET A 23 29.81 -13.30 21.73
C MET A 23 29.20 -12.48 20.59
N VAL A 24 29.20 -13.01 19.35
CA VAL A 24 28.58 -12.36 18.18
C VAL A 24 27.10 -12.12 18.43
N LYS A 25 26.37 -13.15 18.86
CA LYS A 25 24.93 -13.05 19.17
C LYS A 25 24.68 -11.99 20.24
N THR A 26 25.53 -11.91 21.26
CA THR A 26 25.38 -10.94 22.35
C THR A 26 25.57 -9.50 21.85
N LYS A 27 26.61 -9.25 21.05
CA LYS A 27 26.86 -7.92 20.46
C LYS A 27 25.76 -7.52 19.46
N ALA A 28 25.33 -8.45 18.60
CA ALA A 28 24.22 -8.23 17.67
C ALA A 28 22.92 -7.90 18.41
N LYS A 29 22.60 -8.65 19.47
CA LYS A 29 21.45 -8.39 20.35
C LYS A 29 21.52 -7.01 21.01
N HIS A 30 22.71 -6.60 21.49
CA HIS A 30 22.90 -5.28 22.07
C HIS A 30 22.70 -4.17 21.03
N PHE A 31 23.28 -4.33 19.84
CA PHE A 31 23.13 -3.40 18.73
C PHE A 31 21.66 -3.25 18.30
N THR A 32 20.96 -4.35 18.03
CA THR A 32 19.55 -4.32 17.61
C THR A 32 18.66 -3.70 18.68
N ARG A 33 18.89 -3.98 19.97
CA ARG A 33 18.16 -3.35 21.08
C ARG A 33 18.40 -1.85 21.16
N LYS A 34 19.65 -1.40 21.02
CA LYS A 34 20.02 0.01 21.07
C LYS A 34 19.43 0.78 19.88
N PHE A 35 19.63 0.24 18.67
CA PHE A 35 19.12 0.85 17.44
C PHE A 35 17.59 0.87 17.42
N GLY A 36 16.93 -0.22 17.82
CA GLY A 36 15.47 -0.29 17.91
C GLY A 36 14.89 0.76 18.87
N ARG A 37 15.49 0.93 20.06
CA ARG A 37 15.08 1.97 21.03
C ARG A 37 15.27 3.37 20.45
N GLN A 38 16.45 3.67 19.92
CA GLN A 38 16.75 4.98 19.32
C GLN A 38 15.82 5.33 18.15
N HIS A 39 15.52 4.36 17.28
CA HIS A 39 14.61 4.57 16.15
C HIS A 39 13.16 4.81 16.61
N VAL A 40 12.69 4.06 17.61
CA VAL A 40 11.35 4.26 18.20
C VAL A 40 11.26 5.62 18.90
N ASP A 41 12.29 6.00 19.65
CA ASP A 41 12.34 7.29 20.35
C ASP A 41 12.40 8.46 19.36
N TRP A 42 13.21 8.35 18.31
CA TRP A 42 13.24 9.32 17.22
C TRP A 42 11.86 9.46 16.54
N ARG A 43 11.19 8.34 16.24
CA ARG A 43 9.85 8.36 15.64
C ARG A 43 8.83 9.02 16.56
N LYS A 44 8.86 8.73 17.86
CA LYS A 44 7.99 9.37 18.86
C LYS A 44 8.24 10.87 18.94
N GLN A 45 9.50 11.30 18.93
CA GLN A 45 9.86 12.72 18.94
C GLN A 45 9.40 13.44 17.67
N GLN A 46 9.58 12.83 16.50
CA GLN A 46 9.08 13.37 15.23
C GLN A 46 7.55 13.49 15.24
N LEU A 47 6.83 12.47 15.71
CA LEU A 47 5.38 12.52 15.83
C LEU A 47 4.93 13.66 16.76
N MET A 48 5.58 13.81 17.91
CA MET A 48 5.29 14.90 18.86
C MET A 48 5.60 16.28 18.26
N ALA A 49 6.69 16.42 17.50
CA ALA A 49 7.03 17.66 16.83
C ALA A 49 5.98 18.05 15.77
N LEU A 50 5.53 17.08 14.96
CA LEU A 50 4.47 17.27 13.96
C LEU A 50 3.13 17.59 14.62
N GLN A 51 2.77 16.91 15.71
CA GLN A 51 1.56 17.19 16.49
C GLN A 51 1.60 18.59 17.09
N ARG A 52 2.73 19.03 17.65
CA ARG A 52 2.91 20.40 18.15
C ARG A 52 2.79 21.42 17.03
N LYS A 53 3.38 21.16 15.85
CA LYS A 53 3.24 22.02 14.67
C LYS A 53 1.77 22.14 14.23
N ARG A 54 1.06 21.01 14.15
CA ARG A 54 -0.39 20.99 13.88
C ARG A 54 -1.17 21.79 14.92
N GLN A 55 -0.90 21.59 16.21
CA GLN A 55 -1.62 22.28 17.28
C GLN A 55 -1.33 23.79 17.28
N ARG A 56 -0.12 24.22 16.93
CA ARG A 56 0.22 25.64 16.71
C ARG A 56 -0.55 26.22 15.52
N LEU A 57 -0.67 25.48 14.42
CA LEU A 57 -1.49 25.91 13.29
C LEU A 57 -2.96 26.03 13.71
N LEU A 58 -3.51 25.03 14.39
CA LEU A 58 -4.91 25.03 14.83
C LEU A 58 -5.23 26.11 15.88
N LYS A 59 -4.27 26.46 16.76
CA LYS A 59 -4.42 27.53 17.76
C LYS A 59 -4.08 28.92 17.21
N GLY A 60 -3.30 29.00 16.14
CA GLY A 60 -3.02 30.25 15.44
C GLY A 60 -4.20 30.66 14.57
N LYS A 61 -4.33 31.96 14.28
CA LYS A 61 -5.23 32.44 13.23
C LYS A 61 -4.65 32.01 11.90
N ILE A 62 -5.04 30.84 11.40
CA ILE A 62 -4.63 30.41 10.06
C ILE A 62 -5.24 31.40 9.07
N PRO A 63 -4.45 32.07 8.21
CA PRO A 63 -4.99 32.92 7.16
C PRO A 63 -5.97 32.09 6.33
N SER A 64 -7.20 32.60 6.16
CA SER A 64 -8.28 31.87 5.48
C SER A 64 -7.87 31.39 4.07
N SER A 65 -6.93 32.09 3.44
CA SER A 65 -6.32 31.75 2.15
C SER A 65 -5.52 30.43 2.17
N LEU A 66 -4.74 30.15 3.21
CA LEU A 66 -3.97 28.90 3.32
C LEU A 66 -4.87 27.69 3.59
N LEU A 67 -5.99 27.90 4.29
CA LEU A 67 -7.01 26.88 4.52
C LEU A 67 -7.73 26.49 3.22
N ALA A 68 -7.95 27.45 2.32
CA ALA A 68 -8.59 27.21 1.03
C ALA A 68 -7.69 26.45 0.04
N ILE A 69 -6.36 26.63 0.15
CA ILE A 69 -5.37 26.01 -0.75
C ILE A 69 -5.02 24.58 -0.32
N HIS A 70 -4.85 24.33 0.98
CA HIS A 70 -4.33 23.04 1.46
C HIS A 70 -5.36 22.07 2.04
N LEU A 71 -6.54 22.56 2.43
CA LEU A 71 -7.67 21.68 2.69
C LEU A 71 -8.55 21.74 1.44
N PRO A 72 -8.80 20.62 0.74
CA PRO A 72 -9.83 20.62 -0.29
C PRO A 72 -11.12 21.12 0.37
N HIS A 73 -11.80 22.05 -0.30
CA HIS A 73 -13.08 22.64 0.11
C HIS A 73 -14.09 21.59 0.64
N GLN A 74 -13.96 20.34 0.19
CA GLN A 74 -14.74 19.19 0.62
C GLN A 74 -14.61 18.83 2.12
N SER A 75 -13.53 19.21 2.81
CA SER A 75 -13.37 18.89 4.25
C SER A 75 -14.10 19.84 5.19
N ARG A 76 -14.63 20.97 4.70
CA ARG A 76 -15.39 21.94 5.50
C ARG A 76 -16.91 21.86 5.30
N THR A 77 -17.35 21.18 4.25
CA THR A 77 -18.76 21.13 3.85
C THR A 77 -19.09 19.82 3.16
N TRP A 78 -18.65 18.68 3.71
CA TRP A 78 -19.34 17.44 3.41
C TRP A 78 -20.71 17.50 4.08
N ARG A 79 -21.65 18.13 3.36
CA ARG A 79 -23.08 18.13 3.67
C ARG A 79 -23.67 17.13 2.70
N GLU A 80 -24.19 16.03 3.23
CA GLU A 80 -24.69 14.92 2.40
C GLU A 80 -25.73 15.37 1.37
N LYS A 81 -26.44 16.49 1.61
CA LYS A 81 -27.32 17.19 0.65
C LYS A 81 -27.41 18.73 0.85
N GLY A 82 -26.34 19.38 1.32
CA GLY A 82 -26.36 20.84 1.55
C GLY A 82 -27.05 21.32 2.83
N GLU A 83 -27.49 20.41 3.70
CA GLU A 83 -28.32 20.74 4.86
C GLU A 83 -27.57 21.46 6.00
N THR A 84 -28.21 22.45 6.62
CA THR A 84 -27.66 23.33 7.67
C THR A 84 -28.26 23.12 9.06
N ASP A 85 -29.35 22.35 9.16
CA ASP A 85 -30.06 22.13 10.43
C ASP A 85 -29.30 21.16 11.35
N ALA A 86 -28.93 21.63 12.53
CA ALA A 86 -28.21 20.83 13.52
C ALA A 86 -29.07 19.68 14.07
N GLY A 87 -30.39 19.85 14.12
CA GLY A 87 -31.34 18.82 14.52
C GLY A 87 -31.42 17.69 13.49
N TYR A 88 -31.43 18.03 12.20
CA TYR A 88 -31.34 17.06 11.12
C TYR A 88 -30.04 16.28 11.19
N LEU A 89 -28.90 16.95 11.34
CA LEU A 89 -27.61 16.25 11.47
C LEU A 89 -27.60 15.29 12.66
N LYS A 90 -28.18 15.69 13.80
CA LYS A 90 -28.33 14.83 14.98
C LYS A 90 -29.23 13.62 14.68
N LYS A 91 -30.37 13.84 14.00
CA LYS A 91 -31.27 12.77 13.55
C LYS A 91 -30.56 11.82 12.59
N SER A 92 -29.85 12.34 11.58
CA SER A 92 -29.10 11.55 10.60
C SER A 92 -27.96 10.75 11.24
N VAL A 93 -27.27 11.28 12.24
CA VAL A 93 -26.28 10.50 13.02
C VAL A 93 -26.96 9.36 13.77
N ALA A 94 -28.09 9.62 14.45
CA ALA A 94 -28.85 8.58 15.15
C ALA A 94 -29.40 7.52 14.18
N THR A 95 -29.97 7.92 13.05
CA THR A 95 -30.44 7.04 11.99
C THR A 95 -29.31 6.17 11.45
N ARG A 96 -28.15 6.75 11.15
CA ARG A 96 -26.98 5.97 10.72
C ARG A 96 -26.46 5.04 11.80
N GLN A 97 -26.52 5.42 13.08
CA GLN A 97 -26.14 4.55 14.18
C GLN A 97 -27.05 3.32 14.27
N ILE A 98 -28.36 3.51 14.06
CA ILE A 98 -29.33 2.41 13.99
C ILE A 98 -29.10 1.54 12.75
N GLN A 99 -28.93 2.15 11.57
CA GLN A 99 -28.66 1.41 10.33
C GLN A 99 -27.32 0.64 10.34
N ARG A 100 -26.31 1.16 11.06
CA ARG A 100 -25.01 0.49 11.23
C ARG A 100 -25.02 -0.55 12.34
N SER A 101 -26.05 -0.56 13.19
CA SER A 101 -26.22 -1.67 14.11
C SER A 101 -26.73 -2.85 13.30
N ILE A 102 -26.01 -3.98 13.35
CA ILE A 102 -26.48 -5.26 12.82
C ILE A 102 -27.14 -5.95 14.01
N PRO A 103 -28.48 -5.87 14.18
CA PRO A 103 -29.12 -6.35 15.40
C PRO A 103 -29.08 -7.88 15.49
N LEU A 104 -29.33 -8.60 14.38
CA LEU A 104 -29.20 -10.06 14.27
C LEU A 104 -28.77 -10.45 12.85
N LEU A 105 -27.97 -11.50 12.73
CA LEU A 105 -27.57 -12.08 11.44
C LEU A 105 -28.63 -13.13 11.03
N VAL A 106 -29.18 -13.02 9.83
CA VAL A 106 -30.17 -13.94 9.27
C VAL A 106 -29.50 -14.75 8.17
N ASP A 107 -29.73 -16.06 8.15
CA ASP A 107 -29.28 -16.91 7.03
C ASP A 107 -30.22 -16.68 5.82
N PRO A 108 -29.72 -16.21 4.67
CA PRO A 108 -30.53 -15.96 3.48
C PRO A 108 -31.16 -17.22 2.87
N SER A 109 -30.66 -18.42 3.21
CA SER A 109 -31.18 -19.68 2.67
C SER A 109 -32.34 -20.27 3.47
N THR A 110 -32.37 -20.04 4.79
CA THR A 110 -33.41 -20.59 5.70
C THR A 110 -34.31 -19.53 6.30
N ASP A 111 -34.04 -18.24 6.04
CA ASP A 111 -34.74 -17.07 6.60
C ASP A 111 -34.80 -17.08 8.15
N SER A 112 -33.85 -17.80 8.76
CA SER A 112 -33.80 -18.00 10.21
C SER A 112 -32.69 -17.19 10.85
N VAL A 113 -32.94 -16.70 12.05
CA VAL A 113 -31.96 -15.96 12.86
C VAL A 113 -30.82 -16.89 13.30
N CYS A 114 -29.59 -16.50 13.01
CA CYS A 114 -28.39 -17.17 13.51
C CYS A 114 -28.34 -17.04 15.04
N SER A 115 -28.51 -18.16 15.74
CA SER A 115 -28.53 -18.20 17.21
C SER A 115 -27.22 -18.68 17.81
N SER A 116 -26.35 -19.29 17.00
CA SER A 116 -25.03 -19.80 17.40
C SER A 116 -23.91 -19.12 16.62
N ARG A 117 -22.74 -18.97 17.27
CA ARG A 117 -21.51 -18.48 16.63
C ARG A 117 -21.13 -19.31 15.40
N THR A 118 -21.33 -20.64 15.45
CA THR A 118 -21.01 -21.53 14.33
C THR A 118 -21.87 -21.21 13.12
N GLN A 119 -23.18 -21.04 13.32
CA GLN A 119 -24.11 -20.63 12.26
C GLN A 119 -23.74 -19.26 11.68
N MET A 120 -23.37 -18.30 12.55
CA MET A 120 -22.94 -16.99 12.08
C MET A 120 -21.69 -17.06 11.19
N LEU A 121 -20.72 -17.90 11.55
CA LEU A 121 -19.50 -18.09 10.76
C LEU A 121 -19.80 -18.78 9.42
N GLU A 122 -20.61 -19.84 9.42
CA GLU A 122 -21.01 -20.55 8.20
C GLU A 122 -21.76 -19.64 7.23
N VAL A 123 -22.71 -18.83 7.72
CA VAL A 123 -23.46 -17.86 6.90
C VAL A 123 -22.53 -16.77 6.37
N THR A 124 -21.62 -16.28 7.19
CA THR A 124 -20.66 -15.24 6.80
C THR A 124 -19.67 -15.76 5.75
N GLU A 125 -19.15 -16.97 5.95
CA GLU A 125 -18.23 -17.63 5.01
C GLU A 125 -18.89 -17.87 3.66
N ARG A 126 -20.12 -18.39 3.66
CA ARG A 126 -20.90 -18.58 2.43
C ARG A 126 -21.15 -17.24 1.72
N PHE A 127 -21.64 -16.24 2.45
CA PHE A 127 -21.94 -14.93 1.88
C PHE A 127 -20.72 -14.26 1.24
N TYR A 128 -19.58 -14.24 1.94
CA TYR A 128 -18.37 -13.64 1.38
C TYR A 128 -17.71 -14.54 0.33
N GLY A 129 -17.87 -15.86 0.45
CA GLY A 129 -17.51 -16.82 -0.59
C GLY A 129 -18.23 -16.47 -1.89
N ASP A 130 -19.54 -16.29 -1.85
CA ASP A 130 -20.34 -15.91 -3.01
C ASP A 130 -19.99 -14.50 -3.52
N LEU A 131 -19.86 -13.51 -2.62
CA LEU A 131 -19.57 -12.12 -2.97
C LEU A 131 -18.20 -11.93 -3.66
N TYR A 132 -17.22 -12.75 -3.27
CA TYR A 132 -15.86 -12.70 -3.82
C TYR A 132 -15.59 -13.82 -4.82
N SER A 133 -16.57 -14.68 -5.11
CA SER A 133 -16.47 -15.59 -6.24
C SER A 133 -16.63 -14.79 -7.53
N ALA A 134 -15.83 -15.14 -8.53
CA ALA A 134 -16.01 -14.57 -9.86
C ALA A 134 -17.33 -15.08 -10.42
N ASP A 135 -18.17 -14.18 -10.92
CA ASP A 135 -19.33 -14.57 -11.73
C ASP A 135 -18.82 -15.32 -12.97
N ASP A 136 -19.49 -16.42 -13.31
CA ASP A 136 -19.17 -17.16 -14.53
C ASP A 136 -19.35 -16.25 -15.74
N ILE A 137 -18.34 -16.21 -16.60
CA ILE A 137 -18.40 -15.44 -17.85
C ILE A 137 -19.45 -16.10 -18.75
N CYS A 138 -20.51 -15.38 -19.08
CA CYS A 138 -21.52 -15.86 -20.03
C CYS A 138 -20.91 -15.94 -21.44
N PRO A 139 -20.71 -17.15 -22.01
CA PRO A 139 -20.04 -17.29 -23.31
C PRO A 139 -20.87 -16.67 -24.43
N THR A 140 -22.20 -16.74 -24.34
CA THR A 140 -23.13 -16.14 -25.31
C THR A 140 -22.99 -14.61 -25.33
N SER A 141 -22.92 -13.97 -24.16
CA SER A 141 -22.74 -12.52 -24.08
C SER A 141 -21.37 -12.09 -24.60
N LEU A 142 -20.34 -12.91 -24.38
CA LEU A 142 -18.99 -12.64 -24.87
C LEU A 142 -18.94 -12.75 -26.41
N ASP A 143 -19.56 -13.78 -26.99
CA ASP A 143 -19.65 -13.96 -28.43
C ASP A 143 -20.47 -12.84 -29.11
N GLU A 144 -21.59 -12.44 -28.50
CA GLU A 144 -22.36 -11.26 -28.93
C GLU A 144 -21.52 -9.97 -28.89
N MET A 145 -20.73 -9.76 -27.85
CA MET A 145 -19.85 -8.60 -27.76
C MET A 145 -18.78 -8.62 -28.86
N VAL A 146 -18.12 -9.77 -29.08
CA VAL A 146 -17.04 -9.91 -30.07
C VAL A 146 -17.57 -9.77 -31.50
N THR A 147 -18.71 -10.37 -31.82
CA THR A 147 -19.34 -10.29 -33.15
C THR A 147 -19.80 -8.88 -33.51
N ASN A 148 -20.11 -8.03 -32.52
CA ASN A 148 -20.49 -6.63 -32.75
C ASN A 148 -19.30 -5.66 -32.79
N ILE A 149 -18.05 -6.13 -32.64
CA ILE A 149 -16.87 -5.26 -32.78
C ILE A 149 -16.70 -4.88 -34.25
N HIS A 150 -16.81 -3.59 -34.55
CA HIS A 150 -16.64 -3.06 -35.90
C HIS A 150 -15.24 -3.41 -36.46
N PRO A 151 -15.10 -3.79 -37.74
CA PRO A 151 -13.81 -4.20 -38.32
C PRO A 151 -12.69 -3.16 -38.19
N SER A 152 -13.01 -1.85 -38.13
CA SER A 152 -12.02 -0.80 -37.93
C SER A 152 -11.41 -0.76 -36.52
N CYS A 153 -11.99 -1.49 -35.56
CA CYS A 153 -11.53 -1.61 -34.18
C CYS A 153 -10.90 -2.98 -33.90
N GLN A 154 -10.86 -3.86 -34.90
CA GLN A 154 -10.16 -5.13 -34.83
C GLN A 154 -8.69 -4.91 -35.18
N LEU A 155 -7.80 -5.54 -34.42
CA LEU A 155 -6.37 -5.54 -34.73
C LEU A 155 -6.12 -6.36 -35.99
N SER A 156 -5.10 -5.99 -36.76
CA SER A 156 -4.61 -6.90 -37.79
C SER A 156 -4.02 -8.15 -37.12
N GLU A 157 -4.02 -9.26 -37.85
CA GLU A 157 -3.44 -10.53 -37.36
C GLU A 157 -1.95 -10.32 -37.02
N ASP A 158 -1.22 -9.56 -37.84
CA ASP A 158 0.17 -9.19 -37.60
C ASP A 158 0.36 -8.36 -36.31
N ASP A 159 -0.52 -7.37 -36.05
CA ASP A 159 -0.44 -6.54 -34.83
C ASP A 159 -0.81 -7.35 -33.57
N ALA A 160 -1.78 -8.27 -33.69
CA ALA A 160 -2.18 -9.14 -32.61
C ALA A 160 -1.05 -10.11 -32.23
N ASP A 161 -0.40 -10.71 -33.23
CA ASP A 161 0.76 -11.58 -33.05
C ASP A 161 1.94 -10.80 -32.45
N MET A 162 2.22 -9.60 -32.96
CA MET A 162 3.26 -8.73 -32.38
C MET A 162 2.99 -8.41 -30.91
N MET A 163 1.74 -8.10 -30.53
CA MET A 163 1.41 -7.73 -29.15
C MET A 163 1.36 -8.91 -28.18
N THR A 164 1.16 -10.13 -28.68
CA THR A 164 1.16 -11.36 -27.87
C THR A 164 2.52 -12.07 -27.87
N HIS A 165 3.43 -11.68 -28.76
CA HIS A 165 4.78 -12.22 -28.81
C HIS A 165 5.55 -11.92 -27.50
N PRO A 166 6.26 -12.91 -26.92
CA PRO A 166 7.13 -12.67 -25.78
C PRO A 166 8.23 -11.65 -26.09
N PHE A 167 8.52 -10.76 -25.14
CA PHE A 167 9.60 -9.77 -25.32
C PHE A 167 10.97 -10.44 -25.48
N GLU A 168 11.72 -10.00 -26.48
CA GLU A 168 13.10 -10.42 -26.63
C GLU A 168 14.05 -9.56 -25.78
N LEU A 169 15.16 -10.16 -25.33
CA LEU A 169 16.15 -9.47 -24.51
C LEU A 169 16.82 -8.30 -25.26
N SER A 170 16.92 -8.42 -26.59
CA SER A 170 17.38 -7.37 -27.51
C SER A 170 16.47 -6.12 -27.46
N GLU A 171 15.16 -6.31 -27.49
CA GLU A 171 14.16 -5.25 -27.43
C GLU A 171 14.20 -4.52 -26.08
N ILE A 172 14.33 -5.28 -24.99
CA ILE A 172 14.47 -4.71 -23.64
C ILE A 172 15.72 -3.83 -23.56
N LEU A 173 16.86 -4.29 -24.09
CA LEU A 173 18.11 -3.52 -24.12
C LEU A 173 17.97 -2.24 -24.95
N ASP A 174 17.24 -2.28 -26.05
CA ASP A 174 16.97 -1.10 -26.88
C ASP A 174 16.04 -0.09 -26.20
N GLN A 175 15.05 -0.54 -25.43
CA GLN A 175 14.23 0.35 -24.60
C GLN A 175 15.01 0.98 -23.44
N VAL A 176 15.96 0.25 -22.85
CA VAL A 176 16.86 0.79 -21.81
C VAL A 176 17.75 1.91 -22.37
N LYS A 177 18.20 1.81 -23.63
CA LYS A 177 18.97 2.88 -24.29
C LYS A 177 18.17 4.18 -24.48
N ARG A 178 16.85 4.06 -24.64
CA ARG A 178 15.91 5.20 -24.76
C ARG A 178 15.53 5.81 -23.40
N SER A 179 15.87 5.15 -22.30
CA SER A 179 15.56 5.63 -20.95
C SER A 179 16.45 6.82 -20.57
N PRO A 180 15.90 7.90 -19.99
CA PRO A 180 16.71 9.04 -19.55
C PRO A 180 17.74 8.61 -18.50
N LYS A 181 18.98 9.09 -18.64
CA LYS A 181 20.09 8.80 -17.69
C LYS A 181 19.90 9.45 -16.31
N VAL A 182 18.84 10.23 -16.12
CA VAL A 182 18.51 10.92 -14.88
C VAL A 182 17.28 10.26 -14.29
N SER A 183 17.45 9.54 -13.18
CA SER A 183 16.33 8.96 -12.45
C SER A 183 15.49 10.06 -11.81
N SER A 184 14.17 10.01 -11.97
CA SER A 184 13.27 10.83 -11.16
C SER A 184 13.22 10.27 -9.72
N PRO A 185 13.24 11.11 -8.66
CA PRO A 185 13.37 10.67 -7.26
C PRO A 185 12.31 9.65 -6.81
N VAL A 186 11.14 9.68 -7.47
CA VAL A 186 9.97 8.86 -7.12
C VAL A 186 10.15 7.39 -7.51
N PHE A 187 10.89 7.08 -8.59
CA PHE A 187 10.99 5.71 -9.12
C PHE A 187 12.02 4.86 -8.35
N SER A 188 13.12 5.45 -7.90
CA SER A 188 14.17 4.73 -7.16
C SER A 188 13.78 4.31 -5.75
N LEU A 189 12.74 4.92 -5.15
CA LEU A 189 12.29 4.62 -3.79
C LEU A 189 11.35 3.40 -3.72
N ILE A 190 10.62 3.09 -4.79
CA ILE A 190 9.56 2.08 -4.79
C ILE A 190 10.10 0.65 -5.04
N LEU A 191 11.18 0.50 -5.81
CA LEU A 191 11.68 -0.84 -6.20
C LEU A 191 12.91 -1.32 -5.43
N GLY A 192 13.49 -0.54 -4.51
CA GLY A 192 14.67 -0.95 -3.75
C GLY A 192 15.92 -1.29 -4.59
N LEU A 193 15.91 -0.98 -5.90
CA LEU A 193 16.99 -1.28 -6.84
C LEU A 193 18.12 -0.25 -6.70
N LYS A 194 19.04 -0.48 -5.76
CA LYS A 194 20.27 0.32 -5.63
C LYS A 194 21.30 0.08 -6.75
N HIS A 195 21.06 -0.82 -7.71
CA HIS A 195 22.12 -1.34 -8.59
C HIS A 195 22.02 -1.05 -10.09
N VAL A 196 21.04 -0.29 -10.59
CA VAL A 196 20.99 0.03 -12.04
C VAL A 196 21.99 1.14 -12.43
N SER A 197 22.57 1.86 -11.46
CA SER A 197 23.59 2.88 -11.75
C SER A 197 24.93 2.31 -12.27
N ALA A 198 25.13 0.99 -12.27
CA ALA A 198 26.37 0.36 -12.72
C ALA A 198 26.49 0.22 -14.25
N PHE A 199 25.40 0.40 -15.01
CA PHE A 199 25.40 0.17 -16.46
C PHE A 199 25.76 1.40 -17.32
N PHE A 200 25.95 2.57 -16.72
CA PHE A 200 26.32 3.78 -17.45
C PHE A 200 27.69 4.28 -17.00
N PRO A 201 28.77 4.09 -17.79
CA PRO A 201 30.06 4.67 -17.47
C PRO A 201 29.95 6.20 -17.53
N LYS A 202 30.21 6.85 -16.39
CA LYS A 202 30.38 8.31 -16.34
C LYS A 202 31.67 8.65 -17.09
N LYS A 203 31.55 9.28 -18.26
CA LYS A 203 32.70 10.02 -18.84
C LYS A 203 32.97 11.20 -17.91
N VAL A 204 34.15 11.17 -17.29
CA VAL A 204 34.75 12.31 -16.59
C VAL A 204 35.30 13.23 -17.68
N ILE A 205 34.82 14.47 -17.72
CA ILE A 205 35.50 15.63 -18.30
C ILE A 205 35.74 16.57 -17.13
#